data_AF-A0A920KRW2-F1
#
_entry.id   AF-A0A920KRW2-F1
#
_cell.length_a   1.000
_cell.length_b   1.000
_cell.length_c   1.000
_cell.angle_alpha   90.00
_cell.angle_beta   90.00
_cell.angle_gamma   90.00
#
_symmetry.space_group_name_H-M   'P 1'
#
loop_
_entity.id
_entity.type
_entity.pdbx_description
1 polymer ?
#
loop_
_entity_poly.entity_id
_entity_poly.type
_entity_poly.pdbx_seq_one_letter_code
_entity_poly.pdbx_strand_id
1 'polypeptide(L)'
;MFATPDRQTHVLIGKDTRVSGYMFESALESGLVLRVPRVTLLGPMPTPAVAMLTRSQKASAGIVISASHNAYPDNGVKFFDGARARSYLTNSSWK
;
A
#
# COMPACT_ATOMS: atom_id res chain seq x y z
N MET A 1 24.33 -6.90 20.73
CA MET A 1 23.00 -7.48 21.02
C MET A 1 22.35 -7.75 19.66
N PHE A 2 22.37 -9.00 19.20
CA PHE A 2 21.89 -9.37 17.87
C PHE A 2 20.37 -9.48 17.92
N ALA A 3 19.65 -8.56 17.28
CA ALA A 3 18.24 -8.75 16.99
C ALA A 3 18.11 -9.83 15.92
N THR A 4 17.51 -10.96 16.29
CA THR A 4 17.07 -12.01 15.37
C THR A 4 16.23 -11.35 14.27
N PRO A 5 16.37 -11.72 12.98
CA PRO A 5 15.58 -11.13 11.91
C PRO A 5 14.16 -11.70 12.01
N ASP A 6 13.38 -11.19 12.95
CA ASP A 6 11.93 -11.22 12.80
C ASP A 6 11.65 -10.46 11.50
N ARG A 7 10.94 -11.12 10.58
CA ARG A 7 10.72 -10.71 9.18
C ARG A 7 10.66 -9.18 9.11
N GLN A 8 11.64 -8.53 8.45
CA GLN A 8 11.68 -7.07 8.37
C GLN A 8 10.28 -6.57 7.99
N THR A 9 9.61 -5.92 8.94
CA THR A 9 8.26 -5.42 8.77
C THR A 9 8.38 -4.14 7.95
N HIS A 10 8.57 -4.34 6.66
CA HIS A 10 8.69 -3.33 5.64
C HIS A 10 7.39 -3.31 4.82
N VAL A 11 6.79 -2.13 4.72
CA VAL A 11 5.57 -1.91 3.94
C VAL A 11 5.85 -0.95 2.80
N LEU A 12 5.40 -1.32 1.60
CA LEU A 12 5.48 -0.48 0.41
C LEU A 12 4.11 0.15 0.15
N ILE A 13 4.05 1.46 -0.07
CA ILE A 13 2.83 2.17 -0.43
C ILE A 13 3.03 2.79 -1.80
N GLY A 14 2.16 2.47 -2.75
CA GLY A 14 2.08 3.14 -4.04
C GLY A 14 0.68 3.69 -4.27
N LYS A 15 0.55 4.55 -5.28
CA LYS A 15 -0.73 5.16 -5.64
C LYS A 15 -0.88 5.35 -7.14
N ASP A 16 -2.10 5.63 -7.59
CA ASP A 16 -2.31 6.16 -8.94
C ASP A 16 -2.04 7.69 -9.01
N THR A 17 -2.38 8.31 -10.12
CA THR A 17 -2.17 9.74 -10.36
C THR A 17 -3.24 10.63 -9.73
N ARG A 18 -4.18 10.09 -8.94
CA ARG A 18 -5.25 10.89 -8.33
C ARG A 18 -4.71 11.78 -7.22
N VAL A 19 -5.24 13.00 -7.16
CA VAL A 19 -4.91 13.99 -6.11
C VAL A 19 -5.30 13.47 -4.73
N SER A 20 -6.47 12.82 -4.62
CA SER A 20 -6.92 12.20 -3.36
C SER A 20 -5.98 11.11 -2.84
N GLY A 21 -5.14 10.53 -3.72
CA GLY A 21 -4.13 9.54 -3.34
C GLY A 21 -3.11 10.07 -2.34
N TYR A 22 -2.73 11.35 -2.39
CA TYR A 22 -1.79 11.94 -1.44
C TYR A 22 -2.35 12.01 -0.01
N MET A 23 -3.63 12.33 0.13
CA MET A 23 -4.29 12.36 1.45
C MET A 23 -4.35 10.95 2.07
N PHE A 24 -4.70 9.95 1.27
CA PHE A 24 -4.72 8.55 1.73
C PHE A 24 -3.31 8.02 2.03
N GLU A 25 -2.31 8.43 1.25
CA GLU A 25 -0.91 8.06 1.47
C GLU A 25 -0.43 8.57 2.83
N SER A 26 -0.64 9.85 3.16
CA SER A 26 -0.29 10.42 4.46
C SER A 26 -1.10 9.79 5.62
N ALA A 27 -2.39 9.53 5.41
CA ALA A 27 -3.22 8.87 6.43
C ALA A 27 -2.72 7.44 6.73
N LEU A 28 -2.40 6.67 5.69
CA LEU A 28 -1.88 5.31 5.85
C LEU A 28 -0.48 5.30 6.47
N GLU A 29 0.41 6.18 6.04
CA GLU A 29 1.75 6.32 6.61
C GLU A 29 1.68 6.61 8.12
N SER A 30 0.85 7.59 8.52
CA SER A 30 0.69 7.96 9.94
C SER A 30 0.16 6.81 10.80
N GLY A 31 -0.77 6.01 10.27
CA GLY A 31 -1.30 4.83 10.97
C GLY A 31 -0.29 3.68 11.07
N LEU A 32 0.54 3.49 10.04
CA LEU A 32 1.50 2.39 9.97
C LEU A 32 2.77 2.68 10.79
N VAL A 33 3.22 3.93 10.88
CA VAL A 33 4.38 4.33 11.70
C VAL A 33 4.25 3.89 13.16
N LEU A 34 3.04 3.72 13.68
CA LEU A 34 2.81 3.26 15.05
C LEU A 34 3.27 1.81 15.32
N ARG A 35 3.35 0.96 14.28
CA ARG A 35 3.56 -0.50 14.41
C ARG A 35 4.54 -1.08 13.39
N VAL A 36 4.90 -0.34 12.36
CA VAL A 36 5.73 -0.80 11.25
C VAL A 36 7.08 -0.08 11.29
N PRO A 37 8.20 -0.80 11.46
CA PRO A 37 9.53 -0.20 11.54
C PRO A 37 9.99 0.46 10.24
N ARG A 38 9.43 0.09 9.09
CA ARG A 38 9.78 0.72 7.81
C ARG A 38 8.57 0.84 6.88
N VAL A 39 8.21 2.07 6.53
CA VAL A 39 7.25 2.38 5.46
C VAL A 39 8.00 3.04 4.31
N THR A 40 7.69 2.70 3.06
CA THR A 40 8.33 3.29 1.88
C THR A 40 7.26 3.73 0.89
N LEU A 41 7.25 5.02 0.60
CA LEU A 41 6.37 5.64 -0.38
C LEU A 41 7.03 5.53 -1.76
N LEU A 42 6.36 4.85 -2.69
CA LEU A 42 6.81 4.63 -4.06
C LEU A 42 6.33 5.74 -5.02
N GLY A 43 5.41 6.60 -4.56
CA GLY A 43 4.76 7.59 -5.41
C GLY A 43 3.80 6.96 -6.43
N PRO A 44 3.51 7.67 -7.54
CA PRO A 44 2.66 7.15 -8.61
C PRO A 44 3.26 5.88 -9.24
N MET A 45 2.63 4.73 -9.01
CA MET A 45 3.14 3.43 -9.41
C MET A 45 1.99 2.50 -9.81
N PRO A 46 2.04 1.80 -10.96
CA PRO A 46 1.01 0.84 -11.34
C PRO A 46 0.83 -0.26 -10.30
N THR A 47 -0.42 -0.71 -10.10
CA THR A 47 -0.75 -1.83 -9.20
C THR A 47 0.14 -3.07 -9.39
N PRO A 48 0.41 -3.57 -10.61
CA PRO A 48 1.27 -4.75 -10.78
C PRO A 48 2.73 -4.49 -10.39
N ALA A 49 3.23 -3.26 -10.53
CA ALA A 49 4.59 -2.92 -10.13
C ALA A 49 4.75 -2.95 -8.61
N VAL A 50 3.78 -2.45 -7.84
CA VAL A 50 3.79 -2.55 -6.37
C VAL A 50 3.73 -4.01 -5.91
N ALA A 51 2.89 -4.84 -6.56
CA ALA A 51 2.80 -6.27 -6.26
C ALA A 51 4.11 -7.02 -6.56
N MET A 52 4.81 -6.67 -7.64
CA MET A 52 6.12 -7.23 -7.96
C MET A 52 7.19 -6.77 -6.96
N LEU A 53 7.25 -5.47 -6.65
CA LEU A 53 8.22 -4.90 -5.71
C LEU A 53 8.06 -5.47 -4.30
N THR A 54 6.82 -5.74 -3.88
CA THR A 54 6.53 -6.39 -2.58
C THR A 54 7.20 -7.75 -2.49
N ARG A 55 7.18 -8.54 -3.57
CA ARG A 55 7.85 -9.85 -3.64
C ARG A 55 9.36 -9.71 -3.75
N SER A 56 9.85 -8.86 -4.66
CA SER A 56 11.29 -8.70 -4.92
C SER A 56 12.05 -8.12 -3.73
N GLN A 57 11.45 -7.18 -2.99
CA GLN A 57 12.06 -6.57 -1.80
C GLN A 57 11.82 -7.37 -0.51
N LYS A 58 11.12 -8.53 -0.59
CA LYS A 58 10.70 -9.32 0.56
C LYS A 58 9.94 -8.48 1.60
N ALA A 59 9.18 -7.50 1.12
CA ALA A 59 8.36 -6.66 1.97
C ALA A 59 7.27 -7.51 2.64
N SER A 60 6.87 -7.10 3.84
CA SER A 60 5.80 -7.78 4.58
C SER A 60 4.43 -7.52 3.95
N ALA A 61 4.21 -6.30 3.43
CA ALA A 61 3.00 -5.97 2.70
C ALA A 61 3.23 -4.87 1.63
N GLY A 62 2.41 -4.88 0.60
CA GLY A 62 2.28 -3.81 -0.37
C GLY A 62 0.88 -3.20 -0.30
N ILE A 63 0.77 -1.88 -0.41
CA ILE A 63 -0.50 -1.15 -0.41
C ILE A 63 -0.56 -0.32 -1.68
N VAL A 64 -1.69 -0.35 -2.38
CA VAL A 64 -1.94 0.47 -3.55
C VAL A 64 -3.21 1.28 -3.36
N ILE A 65 -3.07 2.59 -3.38
CA ILE A 65 -4.20 3.53 -3.39
C ILE A 65 -4.60 3.75 -4.85
N SER A 66 -5.68 3.12 -5.29
CA SER A 66 -6.22 3.35 -6.62
C SER A 66 -7.67 2.93 -6.73
N ALA A 67 -8.42 3.69 -7.53
CA ALA A 67 -9.78 3.36 -7.93
C ALA A 67 -9.85 2.46 -9.18
N SER A 68 -8.73 2.06 -9.78
CA SER A 68 -8.68 1.28 -11.03
C SER A 68 -9.55 1.90 -12.14
N HIS A 69 -10.75 1.37 -12.38
CA HIS A 69 -11.70 1.84 -13.41
C HIS A 69 -12.84 2.72 -12.87
N ASN A 70 -12.88 3.03 -11.57
CA ASN A 70 -13.94 3.85 -10.98
C ASN A 70 -13.80 5.33 -11.36
N ALA A 71 -14.93 6.06 -11.25
CA ALA A 71 -15.01 7.49 -11.52
C ALA A 71 -13.99 8.28 -10.68
N TYR A 72 -13.60 9.47 -11.14
CA TYR A 72 -12.63 10.34 -10.45
C TYR A 72 -12.83 10.52 -8.93
N PRO A 73 -14.06 10.70 -8.39
CA PRO A 73 -14.25 10.88 -6.95
C PRO A 73 -14.01 9.62 -6.12
N ASP A 74 -14.06 8.44 -6.74
CA ASP A 74 -13.85 7.19 -6.02
C ASP A 74 -12.35 6.94 -5.81
N ASN A 75 -12.02 6.34 -4.67
CA ASN A 75 -10.69 5.81 -4.41
C ASN A 75 -10.79 4.50 -3.62
N GLY A 76 -9.76 3.68 -3.66
CA GLY A 76 -9.74 2.38 -2.98
C GLY A 76 -8.32 2.00 -2.56
N VAL A 77 -8.20 1.10 -1.59
CA VAL A 77 -6.91 0.68 -1.03
C VAL A 77 -6.77 -0.83 -1.19
N LYS A 78 -5.88 -1.29 -2.07
CA LYS A 78 -5.60 -2.72 -2.29
C LYS A 78 -4.38 -3.16 -1.48
N PHE A 79 -4.44 -4.33 -0.86
CA PHE A 79 -3.34 -4.90 -0.09
C PHE A 79 -2.72 -6.11 -0.81
N PHE A 80 -1.42 -6.30 -0.64
CA PHE A 80 -0.64 -7.40 -1.17
C PHE A 80 0.15 -8.01 -0.02
N ASP A 81 -0.03 -9.29 0.26
CA ASP A 81 0.90 -10.02 1.13
C ASP A 81 2.03 -10.55 0.25
N GLY A 82 3.26 -10.54 0.77
CA GLY A 82 4.45 -11.09 0.10
C GLY A 82 4.27 -12.56 -0.31
N ALA A 83 3.29 -13.28 0.25
CA ALA A 83 2.90 -14.64 -0.16
C ALA A 83 1.68 -14.71 -1.10
N ARG A 84 0.70 -13.78 -1.01
CA ARG A 84 -0.55 -13.77 -1.81
C ARG A 84 -1.10 -12.35 -2.01
N ALA A 85 -1.46 -12.00 -3.25
CA ALA A 85 -2.20 -10.77 -3.52
C ALA A 85 -3.66 -10.91 -3.05
N ARG A 86 -4.10 -10.15 -2.05
CA ARG A 86 -5.49 -10.09 -1.58
C ARG A 86 -6.00 -8.66 -1.65
N SER A 87 -6.67 -8.31 -2.75
CA SER A 87 -7.28 -7.00 -2.91
C SER A 87 -8.55 -6.89 -2.06
N TYR A 88 -8.51 -6.07 -1.01
CA TYR A 88 -9.72 -5.57 -0.35
C TYR A 88 -10.16 -4.31 -1.11
N LEU A 89 -11.32 -4.34 -1.79
CA LEU A 89 -11.90 -3.14 -2.40
C LEU A 89 -12.83 -2.51 -1.37
N THR A 90 -12.43 -1.40 -0.76
CA THR A 90 -13.37 -0.57 0.00
C THR A 90 -14.04 0.41 -0.95
N ASN A 91 -15.14 -0.02 -1.59
CA ASN A 91 -16.04 0.90 -2.26
C ASN A 91 -16.97 1.50 -1.20
N SER A 92 -16.68 2.72 -0.75
CA SER A 92 -17.69 3.53 -0.07
C SER A 92 -18.23 4.53 -1.07
N SER A 93 -19.15 4.07 -1.91
CA SER A 93 -20.29 4.92 -2.23
C SER A 93 -20.93 5.26 -0.89
N TRP A 94 -20.56 6.41 -0.31
CA TRP A 94 -21.27 6.99 0.82
C TRP A 94 -22.64 7.45 0.29
N LYS A 95 -23.56 6.49 0.22
CA LYS A 95 -25.00 6.66 0.33
C LYS A 95 -25.48 5.72 1.43
#